data_AF-A0A380FFW7-F1
#
_entry.id   AF-A0A380FFW7-F1
#
_cell.length_a   1.000
_cell.length_b   1.000
_cell.length_c   1.000
_cell.angle_alpha   90.00
_cell.angle_beta   90.00
_cell.angle_gamma   90.00
#
_symmetry.space_group_name_H-M   'P 1'
#
loop_
_entity.id
_entity.type
_entity.pdbx_description
1 polymer ?
#
loop_
_entity_poly.entity_id
_entity_poly.type
_entity_poly.pdbx_seq_one_letter_code
_entity_poly.pdbx_strand_id
1 'polypeptide(L)' 'MEFNFHIRHHETVKAFLQNNDFSKKSISAIKRNGALLVNGQPVTVRHKLLEGDSLCIQLPKEQPSGNLVPYDKALTVFV' A
#
# COMPACT_ATOMS: atom_id res chain seq x y z
N MET A 1 -3.22 -1.31 8.90
CA MET A 1 -1.99 -0.51 8.70
C MET A 1 -2.27 0.47 7.58
N GLU A 2 -1.80 1.71 7.69
CA GLU A 2 -2.07 2.76 6.69
C GLU A 2 -0.75 3.40 6.25
N PHE A 3 -0.64 3.70 4.96
CA PHE A 3 0.50 4.38 4.37
C PHE A 3 0.04 5.66 3.70
N ASN A 4 0.72 6.77 3.98
CA ASN A 4 0.42 8.07 3.39
C ASN A 4 1.58 8.50 2.49
N PHE A 5 1.27 8.89 1.26
CA PHE A 5 2.23 9.31 0.26
C PHE A 5 1.85 10.67 -0.30
N HIS A 6 2.84 11.54 -0.48
CA HIS A 6 2.70 12.78 -1.23
C HIS A 6 3.16 12.54 -2.67
N ILE A 7 2.25 12.75 -3.62
CA ILE A 7 2.50 12.48 -5.02
C ILE A 7 3.34 13.61 -5.63
N ARG A 8 4.43 13.22 -6.29
CA ARG A 8 5.35 14.15 -6.97
C ARG A 8 5.28 14.06 -8.49
N HIS A 9 4.66 13.01 -9.01
CA HIS A 9 4.60 12.75 -10.44
C HIS A 9 3.21 12.32 -10.86
N HIS A 10 2.88 12.61 -12.11
CA HIS A 10 1.60 12.26 -12.68
C HIS A 10 1.62 10.79 -13.10
N GLU A 11 0.85 9.97 -12.41
CA GLU A 11 0.73 8.54 -12.73
C GLU A 11 -0.63 7.99 -12.28
N THR A 12 -0.90 6.70 -12.52
CA THR A 12 -2.11 6.09 -11.97
C THR A 12 -1.82 5.47 -10.61
N VAL A 13 -2.83 5.35 -9.74
CA VAL A 13 -2.68 4.64 -8.46
C VAL A 13 -2.12 3.23 -8.67
N LYS A 14 -2.53 2.54 -9.74
CA LYS A 14 -1.96 1.23 -10.10
C LYS A 14 -0.46 1.32 -10.38
N ALA A 15 -0.03 2.26 -11.22
CA ALA A 15 1.38 2.44 -11.55
C ALA A 15 2.18 2.80 -10.29
N PHE A 16 1.67 3.70 -9.46
CA PHE A 16 2.28 4.11 -8.21
C PHE A 16 2.51 2.90 -7.28
N LEU A 17 1.49 2.08 -7.07
CA LEU A 17 1.59 0.87 -6.27
C LEU A 17 2.64 -0.10 -6.84
N GLN A 18 2.69 -0.27 -8.16
CA GLN A 18 3.66 -1.16 -8.81
C GLN A 18 5.10 -0.63 -8.69
N ASN A 19 5.29 0.69 -8.77
CA ASN A 19 6.59 1.34 -8.66
C ASN A 19 7.13 1.37 -7.21
N ASN A 20 6.25 1.27 -6.21
CA ASN A 20 6.58 1.23 -4.78
C ASN A 20 6.55 -0.21 -4.21
N ASP A 21 6.88 -1.21 -5.03
CA ASP A 21 7.00 -2.62 -4.64
C ASP A 21 5.76 -3.27 -4.01
N PHE A 22 4.56 -2.71 -4.20
CA PHE A 22 3.34 -3.39 -3.81
C PHE A 22 3.10 -4.60 -4.72
N SER A 23 3.23 -5.79 -4.13
CA SER A 23 3.02 -7.03 -4.86
C SER A 23 1.61 -7.12 -5.48
N LYS A 24 1.45 -7.90 -6.55
CA LYS A 24 0.13 -8.18 -7.15
C LYS A 24 -0.88 -8.71 -6.12
N LYS A 25 -0.40 -9.47 -5.13
CA LYS A 25 -1.21 -10.00 -4.02
C LYS A 25 -1.66 -8.86 -3.10
N SER A 26 -0.76 -7.97 -2.72
CA SER A 26 -1.05 -6.80 -1.88
C SER A 26 -2.07 -5.88 -2.54
N ILE A 27 -1.88 -5.56 -3.83
CA ILE A 27 -2.84 -4.75 -4.61
C ILE A 27 -4.22 -5.43 -4.64
N SER A 28 -4.26 -6.75 -4.83
CA SER A 28 -5.52 -7.51 -4.83
C SER A 28 -6.20 -7.53 -3.45
N ALA A 29 -5.41 -7.59 -2.37
CA ALA A 29 -5.90 -7.55 -1.00
C ALA A 29 -6.47 -6.16 -0.65
N ILE A 30 -5.76 -5.08 -1.04
CA ILE A 30 -6.23 -3.69 -0.90
C ILE A 30 -7.57 -3.51 -1.62
N LYS A 31 -7.69 -3.98 -2.86
CA LYS A 31 -8.94 -3.89 -3.62
C LYS A 31 -10.13 -4.61 -2.97
N ARG A 32 -9.87 -5.68 -2.19
CA ARG A 32 -10.90 -6.53 -1.60
C ARG A 32 -11.35 -6.01 -0.24
N ASN A 33 -10.39 -5.75 0.64
CA ASN A 33 -10.62 -5.52 2.07
C ASN A 33 -9.81 -4.33 2.62
N GLY A 34 -9.20 -3.53 1.75
CA GLY A 34 -8.53 -2.28 2.09
C GLY A 34 -9.22 -1.09 1.41
N ALA A 35 -8.55 0.07 1.43
CA ALA A 35 -9.02 1.27 0.75
C ALA A 35 -7.87 2.07 0.13
N LEU A 36 -8.18 2.80 -0.93
CA LEU A 36 -7.32 3.78 -1.56
C LEU A 36 -8.04 5.12 -1.45
N LEU A 37 -7.41 6.09 -0.81
CA LEU A 37 -7.98 7.41 -0.57
C LEU A 37 -7.07 8.45 -1.22
N VAL A 38 -7.59 9.28 -2.12
CA VAL A 38 -6.86 10.44 -2.66
C VAL A 38 -7.49 11.69 -2.11
N ASN A 39 -6.71 12.50 -1.39
CA ASN A 39 -7.18 13.68 -0.67
C ASN A 39 -8.40 13.38 0.24
N GLY A 40 -8.39 12.19 0.86
CA GLY A 40 -9.47 11.70 1.72
C GLY A 40 -10.68 11.10 1.00
N GLN A 41 -10.70 11.08 -0.34
CA GLN A 41 -11.80 10.52 -1.12
C GLN A 41 -11.48 9.09 -1.60
N PRO A 42 -12.41 8.13 -1.46
CA PRO A 42 -12.20 6.76 -1.91
C PRO A 42 -12.11 6.67 -3.43
N VAL A 43 -11.03 6.04 -3.91
CA VAL A 43 -10.74 5.89 -5.33
C VAL A 43 -10.42 4.43 -5.68
N THR A 44 -10.39 4.14 -6.98
CA THR A 44 -9.93 2.84 -7.49
C THR A 44 -8.50 2.95 -8.02
N VAL A 45 -7.86 1.81 -8.24
CA VAL A 45 -6.50 1.74 -8.83
C VAL A 45 -6.38 2.39 -10.22
N ARG A 46 -7.48 2.67 -10.92
CA ARG A 46 -7.49 3.36 -12.23
C ARG A 46 -7.46 4.89 -12.09
N HIS A 47 -7.63 5.43 -10.88
CA HIS A 47 -7.58 6.86 -10.64
C HIS A 47 -6.20 7.43 -11.01
N LYS A 48 -6.19 8.64 -11.56
CA LYS A 48 -4.98 9.37 -11.91
C LYS A 48 -4.57 10.22 -10.71
N LEU A 49 -3.33 10.07 -10.30
CA LEU A 49 -2.69 10.89 -9.27
C LEU A 49 -2.04 12.08 -9.97
N LEU A 50 -2.26 13.26 -9.41
CA LEU A 50 -1.64 14.50 -9.83
C LEU A 50 -0.55 14.91 -8.84
N GLU A 51 0.41 15.69 -9.31
CA GLU A 51 1.40 16.27 -8.42
C GLU A 51 0.72 17.12 -7.34
N GLY A 52 1.11 16.90 -6.07
CA GLY A 52 0.50 17.55 -4.91
C GLY A 52 -0.63 16.77 -4.25
N ASP A 53 -1.16 15.72 -4.89
CA ASP A 53 -2.15 14.84 -4.26
C ASP A 53 -1.56 14.09 -3.07
N SER A 54 -2.43 13.79 -2.10
CA SER A 54 -2.11 12.92 -0.96
C SER A 54 -2.83 11.59 -1.12
N LEU A 55 -2.07 10.52 -1.33
CA LEU A 55 -2.57 9.15 -1.43
C LEU A 55 -2.42 8.45 -0.08
N CYS A 56 -3.55 8.01 0.49
CA CYS A 56 -3.58 7.11 1.63
C CYS A 56 -3.98 5.70 1.18
N ILE A 57 -3.18 4.71 1.58
CA ILE A 57 -3.39 3.29 1.31
C ILE A 57 -3.66 2.58 2.62
N GLN A 58 -4.88 2.09 2.79
CA GLN A 58 -5.26 1.29 3.95
C GLN A 58 -5.12 -0.18 3.59
N LEU A 59 -4.14 -0.86 4.20
CA LEU A 59 -4.00 -2.30 4.07
C LEU A 59 -5.07 -3.01 4.91
N PRO A 60 -5.64 -4.12 4.42
CA PRO A 60 -6.47 -4.99 5.22
C PRO A 60 -5.69 -5.50 6.44
N LYS A 61 -6.40 -5.87 7.51
CA LYS A 61 -5.76 -6.54 8.65
C LYS A 61 -5.09 -7.83 8.15
N GLU A 62 -3.77 -7.93 8.30
CA GLU A 62 -3.05 -9.16 8.02
C GLU A 62 -3.49 -10.23 9.01
N GLN A 63 -3.93 -11.37 8.49
CA GLN A 63 -4.13 -12.57 9.29
C GLN A 63 -2.88 -13.42 9.12
N PRO A 64 -2.14 -13.74 10.20
CA PRO A 64 -1.07 -14.71 10.13
C PRO A 64 -1.65 -16.02 9.60
N SER A 65 -0.99 -16.64 8.61
CA SER A 65 -1.37 -17.99 8.23
C SER A 65 -1.07 -18.93 9.41
N GLY A 66 -1.94 -19.92 9.67
CA GLY A 66 -1.75 -20.86 10.79
C GLY A 66 -0.45 -21.66 10.75
N ASN A 67 0.29 -21.61 9.63
CA ASN A 67 1.58 -22.25 9.43
C ASN A 67 2.78 -21.29 9.63
N LEU A 68 2.53 -20.02 9.94
CA LEU A 68 3.59 -19.05 10.25
C LEU A 68 3.97 -19.23 11.73
N VAL A 69 5.10 -19.89 11.97
CA VAL A 69 5.67 -19.98 13.32
C VAL A 69 6.47 -18.70 13.57
N PRO A 70 6.15 -17.91 14.61
CA PRO A 70 6.97 -16.76 14.99
C PRO A 70 8.41 -17.20 15.23
N TYR A 71 9.36 -16.56 14.57
CA TYR A 71 10.79 -16.81 14.76
C TYR A 71 11.42 -15.59 15.43
N ASP A 72 11.82 -15.77 16.69
CA ASP A 72 12.46 -14.71 17.47
C ASP A 72 13.94 -14.64 17.09
N LYS A 73 14.31 -13.58 16.37
CA LYS A 73 15.70 -13.31 15.99
C LYS A 73 16.02 -11.85 16.29
N ALA A 74 17.13 -11.63 17.00
CA ALA A 74 17.68 -10.30 17.18
C ALA A 74 17.98 -9.65 15.81
N LEU A 75 17.38 -8.48 15.56
CA LEU A 75 17.65 -7.66 14.38
C LEU A 75 19.03 -7.02 14.51
N THR A 76 19.98 -7.43 13.66
CA THR A 76 21.27 -6.74 13.52
C THR A 76 21.15 -5.72 12.40
N VAL A 77 21.14 -4.43 12.74
CA VAL A 77 21.24 -3.33 11.78
C VAL A 77 22.71 -3.00 11.61
N PHE A 78 23.23 -3.08 10.38
CA PHE A 78 24.55 -2.57 10.07
C PHE A 78 24.44 -1.06 9.79
N VAL A 79 25.22 -0.28 10.53
CA VAL A 79 25.36 1.19 10.37
C VAL A 79 26.48 1.52 9.40
#